data_AF-A0A1W9UA93-F1
#
_entry.id   AF-A0A1W9UA93-F1
#
_cell.length_a   1.000
_cell.length_b   1.000
_cell.length_c   1.000
_cell.angle_alpha   90.00
_cell.angle_beta   90.00
_cell.angle_gamma   90.00
#
_symmetry.space_group_name_H-M   'P 1'
#
loop_
_entity.id
_entity.type
_entity.pdbx_description
1 polymer ?
#
loop_
_entity_poly.entity_id
_entity_poly.type
_entity_poly.pdbx_seq_one_letter_code
_entity_poly.pdbx_strand_id
1 'polypeptide(L)'
;MTVSDLRVDVGGIQPFVADGYVDVPPLRSDLRLVSDATGGLQLEGTVHNGNLPLKEAVLIAGGGEQRLGDLDAGTEFAVSLAHTSFSPYSYEDMPGRILGAVDYWNDEVLYRRYEFLQAIFPYGEPNSLAEGVYLVGWVDEDVPLPVEVVGHSFSTVGMAFYVYELPVAAVETEGQITIKPDLITRQMENSTGYVDLWPQGCYVDSGAKVEFSFTVWPGVMVSQVDKLVVDMQTSDDPSHPPAVALWNWESGEWDELDLGWGQHSIPNAGAYVLSPGQVRLRLTAQPDWPASVDDLTITIKGQR
;
A
#
# COMPACT_ATOMS: atom_id res chain seq x y z
N MET A 1 -18.39 -2.94 -27.52
CA MET A 1 -18.34 -4.42 -27.74
C MET A 1 -19.76 -4.90 -27.95
N THR A 2 -19.99 -5.89 -28.82
CA THR A 2 -21.32 -6.49 -29.01
C THR A 2 -21.17 -8.00 -28.94
N VAL A 3 -21.90 -8.62 -28.01
CA VAL A 3 -21.98 -10.08 -27.87
C VAL A 3 -23.29 -10.52 -28.52
N SER A 4 -23.22 -11.39 -29.54
CA SER A 4 -24.39 -11.96 -30.21
C SER A 4 -24.60 -13.42 -29.82
N ASP A 5 -25.80 -13.94 -30.07
CA ASP A 5 -26.15 -15.36 -29.93
C ASP A 5 -25.97 -15.95 -28.52
N LEU A 6 -26.10 -15.13 -27.47
CA LEU A 6 -26.07 -15.58 -26.08
C LEU A 6 -27.28 -16.50 -25.82
N ARG A 7 -27.02 -17.80 -25.62
CA ARG A 7 -28.06 -18.78 -25.28
C ARG A 7 -28.14 -18.93 -23.77
N VAL A 8 -29.14 -18.31 -23.17
CA VAL A 8 -29.43 -18.45 -21.74
C VAL A 8 -30.73 -19.25 -21.60
N ASP A 9 -30.70 -20.34 -20.84
CA ASP A 9 -31.90 -21.13 -20.53
C ASP A 9 -32.91 -20.31 -19.70
N VAL A 10 -34.18 -20.71 -19.70
CA VAL A 10 -35.21 -20.05 -18.87
C VAL A 10 -34.84 -20.18 -17.39
N GLY A 11 -34.51 -19.06 -16.75
CA GLY A 11 -34.03 -19.00 -15.37
C GLY A 11 -32.53 -19.23 -15.20
N GLY A 12 -31.78 -19.37 -16.31
CA GLY A 12 -30.33 -19.46 -16.29
C GLY A 12 -29.68 -18.11 -16.00
N ILE A 13 -28.54 -18.16 -15.29
CA ILE A 13 -27.65 -17.01 -15.09
C ILE A 13 -26.38 -17.31 -15.87
N GLN A 14 -25.95 -16.37 -16.72
CA GLN A 14 -24.71 -16.52 -17.48
C GLN A 14 -23.80 -15.31 -17.25
N PRO A 15 -22.67 -15.46 -16.54
CA PRO A 15 -21.72 -14.38 -16.36
C PRO A 15 -20.93 -14.17 -17.65
N PHE A 16 -20.56 -12.92 -17.89
CA PHE A 16 -19.52 -12.55 -18.84
C PHE A 16 -18.68 -11.45 -18.22
N VAL A 17 -17.42 -11.36 -18.62
CA VAL A 17 -16.49 -10.31 -18.19
C VAL A 17 -16.08 -9.55 -19.43
N ALA A 18 -16.10 -8.24 -19.34
CA ALA A 18 -15.55 -7.35 -20.35
C ALA A 18 -14.59 -6.38 -19.66
N ASP A 19 -13.41 -6.23 -20.24
CA ASP A 19 -12.40 -5.27 -19.83
C ASP A 19 -12.31 -4.13 -20.85
N GLY A 20 -11.92 -2.96 -20.38
CA GLY A 20 -11.81 -1.78 -21.21
C GLY A 20 -11.22 -0.61 -20.44
N TYR A 21 -10.94 0.46 -21.17
CA TYR A 21 -10.44 1.71 -20.61
C TYR A 21 -11.52 2.76 -20.72
N VAL A 22 -11.65 3.56 -19.66
CA VAL A 22 -12.57 4.69 -19.59
C VAL A 22 -11.83 5.89 -19.04
N ASP A 23 -12.17 7.08 -19.53
CA ASP A 23 -11.61 8.31 -19.02
C ASP A 23 -12.22 8.58 -17.65
N VAL A 24 -11.38 8.60 -16.62
CA VAL A 24 -11.78 8.95 -15.27
C VAL A 24 -11.47 10.43 -15.04
N PRO A 25 -12.46 11.25 -14.68
CA PRO A 25 -12.25 12.65 -14.34
C PRO A 25 -11.24 12.78 -13.20
N PRO A 26 -10.16 13.57 -13.36
CA PRO A 26 -9.14 13.68 -12.35
C PRO A 26 -9.67 14.43 -11.12
N LEU A 27 -9.20 14.01 -9.95
CA LEU A 27 -9.31 14.79 -8.72
C LEU A 27 -8.20 15.84 -8.67
N ARG A 28 -8.41 16.87 -7.85
CA ARG A 28 -7.35 17.83 -7.51
C ARG A 28 -7.13 17.79 -6.01
N SER A 29 -5.87 17.88 -5.60
CA SER A 29 -5.49 17.91 -4.20
C SER A 29 -4.26 18.80 -4.00
N ASP A 30 -4.17 19.41 -2.82
CA ASP A 30 -2.99 20.12 -2.32
C ASP A 30 -2.42 19.46 -1.05
N LEU A 31 -2.67 18.15 -0.91
CA LEU A 31 -2.27 17.35 0.23
C LEU A 31 -0.77 17.46 0.47
N ARG A 32 -0.39 17.53 1.74
CA ARG A 32 0.99 17.57 2.21
C ARG A 32 1.12 16.76 3.48
N LEU A 33 2.29 16.19 3.68
CA LEU A 33 2.67 15.68 4.98
C LEU A 33 3.23 16.82 5.84
N VAL A 34 2.76 16.91 7.07
CA VAL A 34 3.29 17.82 8.10
C VAL A 34 3.68 17.02 9.33
N SER A 35 4.76 17.43 9.98
CA SER A 35 5.17 16.85 11.26
C SER A 35 4.39 17.50 12.40
N ASP A 36 3.83 16.70 13.29
CA ASP A 36 3.23 17.19 14.52
C ASP A 36 4.30 17.52 15.59
N ALA A 37 3.86 18.13 16.70
CA ALA A 37 4.75 18.54 17.79
C ALA A 37 5.46 17.37 18.52
N THR A 38 5.01 16.13 18.31
CA THR A 38 5.56 14.90 18.87
C THR A 38 6.40 14.11 17.86
N GLY A 39 6.57 14.63 16.64
CA GLY A 39 7.28 13.96 15.55
C GLY A 39 6.46 12.85 14.87
N GLY A 40 5.15 12.80 15.12
CA GLY A 40 4.20 12.07 14.27
C GLY A 40 4.01 12.80 12.94
N LEU A 41 3.48 12.09 11.95
CA LEU A 41 3.17 12.66 10.65
C LEU A 41 1.67 12.77 10.49
N GLN A 42 1.23 13.88 9.91
CA GLN A 42 -0.16 14.15 9.64
C GLN A 42 -0.27 14.54 8.16
N LEU A 43 -1.20 13.89 7.47
CA LEU A 43 -1.63 14.27 6.14
C LEU A 43 -2.65 15.40 6.28
N GLU A 44 -2.33 16.56 5.71
CA GLU A 44 -3.19 17.74 5.71
C GLU A 44 -3.37 18.31 4.32
N GLY A 45 -4.51 18.97 4.10
CA GLY A 45 -4.78 19.73 2.89
C GLY A 45 -6.24 19.63 2.51
N THR A 46 -6.48 19.74 1.23
CA THR A 46 -7.80 19.84 0.62
C THR A 46 -7.84 18.94 -0.60
N VAL A 47 -8.96 18.26 -0.78
CA VAL A 47 -9.25 17.49 -1.99
C VAL A 47 -10.54 18.03 -2.60
N HIS A 48 -10.51 18.23 -3.92
CA HIS A 48 -11.66 18.63 -4.71
C HIS A 48 -12.15 17.41 -5.49
N ASN A 49 -13.35 16.93 -5.13
CA ASN A 49 -14.03 15.86 -5.83
C ASN A 49 -14.31 16.28 -7.28
N GLY A 50 -14.20 15.35 -8.21
CA GLY A 50 -14.40 15.58 -9.63
C GLY A 50 -15.87 15.86 -9.95
N ASN A 51 -16.24 15.68 -11.20
CA ASN A 51 -17.64 15.80 -11.64
C ASN A 51 -18.49 14.53 -11.37
N LEU A 52 -17.95 13.53 -10.66
CA LEU A 52 -18.67 12.31 -10.28
C LEU A 52 -18.99 12.34 -8.78
N PRO A 53 -20.23 12.08 -8.36
CA PRO A 53 -20.54 11.88 -6.96
C PRO A 53 -19.94 10.55 -6.48
N LEU A 54 -19.35 10.53 -5.29
CA LEU A 54 -18.83 9.31 -4.67
C LEU A 54 -19.66 8.97 -3.43
N LYS A 55 -20.15 7.75 -3.36
CA LYS A 55 -20.88 7.21 -2.21
C LYS A 55 -19.94 6.52 -1.25
N GLU A 56 -20.18 6.71 0.05
CA GLU A 56 -19.41 6.10 1.13
C GLU A 56 -17.89 6.27 0.95
N ALA A 57 -17.48 7.46 0.54
CA ALA A 57 -16.09 7.74 0.24
C ALA A 57 -15.21 7.63 1.48
N VAL A 58 -14.01 7.06 1.27
CA VAL A 58 -12.99 6.87 2.30
C VAL A 58 -11.67 7.36 1.76
N LEU A 59 -10.97 8.17 2.55
CA LEU A 59 -9.58 8.50 2.30
C LEU A 59 -8.69 7.57 3.12
N ILE A 60 -7.74 6.91 2.48
CA ILE A 60 -6.86 5.89 3.07
C ILE A 60 -5.42 6.37 2.91
N ALA A 61 -4.65 6.39 4.00
CA ALA A 61 -3.22 6.73 4.00
C ALA A 61 -2.48 5.84 5.00
N GLY A 62 -1.66 4.91 4.51
CA GLY A 62 -1.04 3.88 5.34
C GLY A 62 -2.07 3.09 6.14
N GLY A 63 -1.89 3.00 7.46
CA GLY A 63 -2.85 2.41 8.39
C GLY A 63 -4.02 3.32 8.78
N GLY A 64 -3.97 4.60 8.44
CA GLY A 64 -5.03 5.57 8.77
C GLY A 64 -6.14 5.58 7.72
N GLU A 65 -7.36 5.91 8.17
CA GLU A 65 -8.50 6.19 7.29
C GLU A 65 -9.34 7.37 7.80
N GLN A 66 -9.91 8.14 6.87
CA GLN A 66 -10.88 9.19 7.14
C GLN A 66 -12.16 8.89 6.34
N ARG A 67 -13.25 8.58 7.04
CA ARG A 67 -14.57 8.38 6.45
C ARG A 67 -15.16 9.73 6.05
N LEU A 68 -15.45 9.89 4.77
CA LEU A 68 -15.99 11.13 4.21
C LEU A 68 -17.50 11.02 3.96
N GLY A 69 -18.01 9.79 3.82
CA GLY A 69 -19.42 9.56 3.49
C GLY A 69 -19.72 9.93 2.05
N ASP A 70 -20.92 10.40 1.77
CA ASP A 70 -21.31 10.79 0.42
C ASP A 70 -20.71 12.13 0.03
N LEU A 71 -20.02 12.17 -1.11
CA LEU A 71 -19.45 13.34 -1.73
C LEU A 71 -20.20 13.68 -3.00
N ASP A 72 -20.84 14.84 -3.05
CA ASP A 72 -21.42 15.35 -4.29
C ASP A 72 -20.31 15.73 -5.28
N ALA A 73 -20.65 15.76 -6.57
CA ALA A 73 -19.76 16.24 -7.62
C ALA A 73 -19.32 17.69 -7.34
N GLY A 74 -18.01 17.95 -7.44
CA GLY A 74 -17.40 19.26 -7.20
C GLY A 74 -17.23 19.63 -5.73
N THR A 75 -17.54 18.72 -4.79
CA THR A 75 -17.36 18.97 -3.36
C THR A 75 -15.88 19.11 -3.02
N GLU A 76 -15.56 20.14 -2.25
CA GLU A 76 -14.24 20.34 -1.66
C GLU A 76 -14.28 19.97 -0.18
N PHE A 77 -13.28 19.21 0.29
CA PHE A 77 -13.21 18.77 1.68
C PHE A 77 -11.79 18.82 2.22
N ALA A 78 -11.70 19.13 3.52
CA ALA A 78 -10.44 19.16 4.24
C ALA A 78 -10.03 17.74 4.67
N VAL A 79 -8.74 17.45 4.52
CA VAL A 79 -8.09 16.24 5.00
C VAL A 79 -7.26 16.59 6.22
N SER A 80 -7.42 15.79 7.26
CA SER A 80 -6.61 15.86 8.47
C SER A 80 -6.55 14.46 9.05
N LEU A 81 -5.55 13.70 8.61
CA LEU A 81 -5.41 12.29 8.91
C LEU A 81 -4.03 12.03 9.49
N ALA A 82 -3.97 11.46 10.70
CA ALA A 82 -2.70 10.97 11.24
C ALA A 82 -2.18 9.85 10.33
N HIS A 83 -0.94 9.98 9.86
CA HIS A 83 -0.26 8.90 9.17
C HIS A 83 0.23 7.91 10.21
N THR A 84 -0.34 6.71 10.19
CA THR A 84 0.01 5.64 11.12
C THR A 84 0.48 4.42 10.36
N SER A 85 1.48 3.75 10.91
CA SER A 85 1.88 2.43 10.43
C SER A 85 0.73 1.44 10.60
N PHE A 86 0.58 0.52 9.64
CA PHE A 86 -0.39 -0.56 9.76
C PHE A 86 0.06 -1.55 10.84
N SER A 87 -0.86 -2.00 11.71
CA SER A 87 -0.55 -3.02 12.71
C SER A 87 -0.61 -4.41 12.08
N PRO A 88 0.47 -5.21 12.09
CA PRO A 88 0.45 -6.57 11.54
C PRO A 88 -0.50 -7.52 12.28
N TYR A 89 -1.03 -7.10 13.45
CA TYR A 89 -2.01 -7.84 14.24
C TYR A 89 -3.46 -7.40 13.99
N SER A 90 -3.69 -6.48 13.04
CA SER A 90 -5.05 -6.09 12.68
C SER A 90 -5.74 -7.23 11.93
N TYR A 91 -6.95 -7.57 12.36
CA TYR A 91 -7.83 -8.51 11.68
C TYR A 91 -8.65 -7.85 10.56
N GLU A 92 -8.53 -6.54 10.37
CA GLU A 92 -9.26 -5.80 9.34
C GLU A 92 -8.56 -5.94 7.99
N ASP A 93 -9.21 -6.56 7.01
CA ASP A 93 -8.77 -6.62 5.62
C ASP A 93 -9.15 -5.34 4.84
N MET A 94 -8.61 -5.16 3.63
CA MET A 94 -8.94 -3.97 2.82
C MET A 94 -10.45 -3.82 2.53
N PRO A 95 -11.21 -4.88 2.21
CA PRO A 95 -12.67 -4.81 2.12
C PRO A 95 -13.33 -4.24 3.38
N GLY A 96 -12.98 -4.75 4.57
CA GLY A 96 -13.47 -4.23 5.85
C GLY A 96 -13.09 -2.77 6.08
N ARG A 97 -11.87 -2.36 5.71
CA ARG A 97 -11.43 -0.96 5.75
C ARG A 97 -12.16 -0.06 4.75
N ILE A 98 -12.65 -0.57 3.63
CA ILE A 98 -13.41 0.27 2.69
C ILE A 98 -14.88 0.36 3.11
N LEU A 99 -15.47 -0.71 3.64
CA LEU A 99 -16.89 -0.73 4.02
C LEU A 99 -17.15 -0.21 5.45
N GLY A 100 -16.15 -0.32 6.32
CA GLY A 100 -16.25 -0.01 7.75
C GLY A 100 -16.67 -1.21 8.59
N ALA A 101 -16.64 -1.02 9.90
CA ALA A 101 -17.07 -2.01 10.90
C ALA A 101 -18.60 -2.14 10.93
N VAL A 102 -19.18 -2.54 9.79
CA VAL A 102 -20.62 -2.75 9.60
C VAL A 102 -20.90 -4.24 9.40
N ASP A 103 -22.07 -4.68 9.86
CA ASP A 103 -22.55 -6.04 9.59
C ASP A 103 -23.02 -6.14 8.13
N TYR A 104 -22.08 -6.37 7.23
CA TYR A 104 -22.34 -6.49 5.81
C TYR A 104 -23.00 -7.82 5.42
N TRP A 105 -23.05 -8.83 6.30
CA TRP A 105 -23.65 -10.14 5.99
C TRP A 105 -25.17 -10.10 5.89
N ASN A 106 -25.78 -9.18 6.62
CA ASN A 106 -27.24 -9.03 6.69
C ASN A 106 -27.78 -7.91 5.78
N ASP A 107 -26.90 -7.21 5.05
CA ASP A 107 -27.26 -6.18 4.07
C ASP A 107 -26.85 -6.63 2.67
N GLU A 108 -27.84 -6.81 1.78
CA GLU A 108 -27.62 -7.32 0.43
C GLU A 108 -26.69 -6.41 -0.41
N VAL A 109 -26.73 -5.09 -0.21
CA VAL A 109 -25.90 -4.14 -0.96
C VAL A 109 -24.47 -4.18 -0.42
N LEU A 110 -24.29 -4.14 0.89
CA LEU A 110 -22.96 -4.23 1.50
C LEU A 110 -22.31 -5.58 1.24
N TYR A 111 -23.06 -6.68 1.27
CA TYR A 111 -22.54 -8.00 0.93
C TYR A 111 -22.03 -8.07 -0.51
N ARG A 112 -22.78 -7.51 -1.47
CA ARG A 112 -22.33 -7.41 -2.88
C ARG A 112 -21.06 -6.56 -3.02
N ARG A 113 -20.98 -5.44 -2.30
CA ARG A 113 -19.79 -4.58 -2.28
C ARG A 113 -18.59 -5.32 -1.69
N TYR A 114 -18.78 -6.07 -0.60
CA TYR A 114 -17.74 -6.90 0.01
C TYR A 114 -17.21 -7.96 -0.95
N GLU A 115 -18.09 -8.75 -1.59
CA GLU A 115 -17.71 -9.76 -2.58
C GLU A 115 -16.96 -9.15 -3.78
N PHE A 116 -17.40 -7.97 -4.24
CA PHE A 116 -16.70 -7.24 -5.30
C PHE A 116 -15.29 -6.82 -4.86
N LEU A 117 -15.14 -6.27 -3.64
CA LEU A 117 -13.84 -5.88 -3.12
C LEU A 117 -12.93 -7.08 -2.89
N GLN A 118 -13.45 -8.24 -2.43
CA GLN A 118 -12.66 -9.46 -2.29
C GLN A 118 -12.13 -10.00 -3.62
N ALA A 119 -12.80 -9.73 -4.73
CA ALA A 119 -12.30 -10.10 -6.06
C ALA A 119 -11.09 -9.24 -6.50
N ILE A 120 -10.91 -8.06 -5.89
CA ILE A 120 -9.83 -7.11 -6.20
C ILE A 120 -8.72 -7.18 -5.15
N PHE A 121 -9.10 -7.31 -3.88
CA PHE A 121 -8.22 -7.28 -2.73
C PHE A 121 -8.22 -8.63 -2.02
N PRO A 122 -7.08 -9.32 -1.96
CA PRO A 122 -6.99 -10.63 -1.32
C PRO A 122 -7.41 -10.58 0.15
N TYR A 123 -8.09 -11.64 0.59
CA TYR A 123 -8.45 -11.79 1.99
C TYR A 123 -7.20 -11.88 2.88
N GLY A 124 -7.22 -11.18 4.01
CA GLY A 124 -6.09 -11.16 4.94
C GLY A 124 -4.91 -10.30 4.48
N GLU A 125 -5.06 -9.54 3.38
CA GLU A 125 -4.07 -8.57 2.91
C GLU A 125 -4.57 -7.13 3.11
N PRO A 126 -4.37 -6.55 4.30
CA PRO A 126 -4.93 -5.26 4.64
C PRO A 126 -4.16 -4.05 4.08
N ASN A 127 -3.06 -4.32 3.36
CA ASN A 127 -2.26 -3.37 2.61
C ASN A 127 -2.15 -3.82 1.15
N SER A 128 -3.25 -4.25 0.55
CA SER A 128 -3.29 -4.64 -0.87
C SER A 128 -3.26 -3.44 -1.82
N LEU A 129 -3.44 -2.21 -1.31
CA LEU A 129 -3.06 -0.99 -2.03
C LEU A 129 -1.57 -0.74 -1.86
N ALA A 130 -0.94 -0.22 -2.92
CA ALA A 130 0.43 0.28 -2.81
C ALA A 130 0.52 1.41 -1.78
N GLU A 131 1.72 1.74 -1.33
CA GLU A 131 1.90 2.81 -0.36
C GLU A 131 1.61 4.18 -1.01
N GLY A 132 0.75 4.96 -0.38
CA GLY A 132 0.30 6.24 -0.92
C GLY A 132 -0.95 6.74 -0.20
N VAL A 133 -1.59 7.75 -0.79
CA VAL A 133 -2.88 8.27 -0.34
C VAL A 133 -3.92 7.97 -1.40
N TYR A 134 -5.02 7.35 -0.98
CA TYR A 134 -6.08 6.96 -1.88
C TYR A 134 -7.41 7.55 -1.44
N LEU A 135 -8.17 8.11 -2.38
CA LEU A 135 -9.60 8.32 -2.23
C LEU A 135 -10.32 7.18 -2.93
N VAL A 136 -11.17 6.47 -2.20
CA VAL A 136 -12.01 5.42 -2.75
C VAL A 136 -13.48 5.73 -2.54
N GLY A 137 -14.35 5.21 -3.39
CA GLY A 137 -15.79 5.39 -3.25
C GLY A 137 -16.59 4.67 -4.32
N TRP A 138 -17.90 4.55 -4.08
CA TRP A 138 -18.82 3.87 -4.95
C TRP A 138 -19.58 4.84 -5.86
N VAL A 139 -19.92 4.37 -7.04
CA VAL A 139 -20.77 5.07 -7.99
C VAL A 139 -21.85 4.11 -8.45
N ASP A 140 -23.11 4.43 -8.15
CA ASP A 140 -24.27 3.59 -8.47
C ASP A 140 -25.02 4.09 -9.74
N GLU A 141 -24.66 5.28 -10.25
CA GLU A 141 -25.26 5.91 -11.45
C GLU A 141 -24.17 6.19 -12.50
N ASP A 142 -24.52 6.19 -13.78
CA ASP A 142 -23.57 6.51 -14.88
C ASP A 142 -22.29 5.64 -14.90
N VAL A 143 -22.44 4.35 -14.58
CA VAL A 143 -21.35 3.37 -14.61
C VAL A 143 -20.67 3.36 -15.99
N PRO A 144 -19.34 3.46 -16.06
CA PRO A 144 -18.60 3.81 -17.28
C PRO A 144 -18.71 2.84 -18.45
N LEU A 145 -19.19 1.61 -18.23
CA LEU A 145 -19.37 0.60 -19.28
C LEU A 145 -20.87 0.44 -19.59
N PRO A 146 -21.41 1.18 -20.59
CA PRO A 146 -22.80 1.01 -20.98
C PRO A 146 -23.01 -0.38 -21.57
N VAL A 147 -23.92 -1.14 -20.96
CA VAL A 147 -24.35 -2.46 -21.44
C VAL A 147 -25.79 -2.35 -21.91
N GLU A 148 -26.06 -2.82 -23.11
CA GLU A 148 -27.40 -2.87 -23.71
C GLU A 148 -27.72 -4.29 -24.18
N VAL A 149 -28.96 -4.72 -23.97
CA VAL A 149 -29.51 -5.93 -24.60
C VAL A 149 -30.32 -5.53 -25.83
N VAL A 150 -29.70 -5.66 -27.00
CA VAL A 150 -30.31 -5.25 -28.27
C VAL A 150 -31.60 -6.04 -28.52
N GLY A 151 -32.70 -5.32 -28.79
CA GLY A 151 -33.98 -5.92 -29.20
C GLY A 151 -34.84 -6.49 -28.06
N HIS A 152 -34.44 -6.31 -26.79
CA HIS A 152 -35.20 -6.79 -25.63
C HIS A 152 -35.28 -5.73 -24.53
N SER A 153 -36.34 -5.78 -23.72
CA SER A 153 -36.39 -5.02 -22.46
C SER A 153 -35.45 -5.68 -21.45
N PHE A 154 -34.66 -4.85 -20.75
CA PHE A 154 -33.74 -5.31 -19.72
C PHE A 154 -33.69 -4.29 -18.57
N SER A 155 -33.19 -4.73 -17.43
CA SER A 155 -32.88 -3.87 -16.28
C SER A 155 -31.44 -4.11 -15.87
N THR A 156 -30.68 -3.05 -15.64
CA THR A 156 -29.32 -3.12 -15.11
C THR A 156 -29.28 -2.63 -13.68
N VAL A 157 -28.45 -3.28 -12.88
CA VAL A 157 -27.94 -2.72 -11.62
C VAL A 157 -26.47 -2.47 -11.87
N GLY A 158 -26.11 -1.19 -12.02
CA GLY A 158 -24.73 -0.77 -12.20
C GLY A 158 -24.09 -0.46 -10.85
N MET A 159 -22.86 -0.88 -10.68
CA MET A 159 -22.01 -0.43 -9.58
C MET A 159 -20.59 -0.29 -10.10
N ALA A 160 -19.95 0.82 -9.78
CA ALA A 160 -18.54 1.04 -10.02
C ALA A 160 -17.85 1.42 -8.71
N PHE A 161 -16.63 0.94 -8.55
CA PHE A 161 -15.75 1.32 -7.46
C PHE A 161 -14.57 2.10 -8.05
N TYR A 162 -14.37 3.32 -7.56
CA TYR A 162 -13.26 4.15 -8.00
C TYR A 162 -12.16 4.12 -6.95
N VAL A 163 -10.91 3.99 -7.42
CA VAL A 163 -9.70 4.10 -6.61
C VAL A 163 -8.84 5.20 -7.22
N TYR A 164 -8.74 6.31 -6.52
CA TYR A 164 -7.93 7.44 -6.94
C TYR A 164 -6.68 7.55 -6.08
N GLU A 165 -5.51 7.44 -6.69
CA GLU A 165 -4.26 7.83 -6.04
C GLU A 165 -4.13 9.36 -6.04
N LEU A 166 -3.93 9.94 -4.87
CA LEU A 166 -3.82 11.38 -4.70
C LEU A 166 -2.35 11.80 -4.58
N PRO A 167 -1.91 12.81 -5.35
CA PRO A 167 -0.57 13.35 -5.18
C PRO A 167 -0.46 14.04 -3.82
N VAL A 168 0.66 13.78 -3.14
CA VAL A 168 1.03 14.41 -1.88
C VAL A 168 2.30 15.22 -2.09
N ALA A 169 2.20 16.52 -1.86
CA ALA A 169 3.31 17.44 -1.85
C ALA A 169 4.31 17.06 -0.77
N ALA A 170 5.58 17.29 -1.08
CA ALA A 170 6.67 16.98 -0.17
C ALA A 170 6.59 17.82 1.10
N VAL A 171 7.00 17.25 2.25
CA VAL A 171 7.17 17.98 3.51
C VAL A 171 8.16 19.15 3.33
N GLU A 172 7.70 20.40 3.25
CA GLU A 172 8.57 21.58 3.20
C GLU A 172 9.16 21.87 4.59
N THR A 173 10.13 21.05 5.02
CA THR A 173 10.88 21.33 6.25
C THR A 173 12.35 21.30 5.92
N GLU A 174 13.00 22.47 6.01
CA GLU A 174 14.46 22.57 5.94
C GLU A 174 15.08 21.94 7.19
N GLY A 175 16.15 21.15 7.00
CA GLY A 175 16.93 20.57 8.09
C GLY A 175 16.84 19.05 8.19
N GLN A 176 17.20 18.53 9.37
CA GLN A 176 17.33 17.10 9.58
C GLN A 176 15.97 16.44 9.73
N ILE A 177 15.69 15.45 8.88
CA ILE A 177 14.47 14.64 8.91
C ILE A 177 14.81 13.18 9.22
N THR A 178 13.88 12.50 9.90
CA THR A 178 13.91 11.05 10.08
C THR A 178 12.73 10.46 9.30
N ILE A 179 13.02 9.73 8.23
CA ILE A 179 12.07 8.93 7.47
C ILE A 179 11.88 7.62 8.22
N LYS A 180 10.69 7.45 8.79
CA LYS A 180 10.29 6.26 9.55
C LYS A 180 9.92 5.10 8.62
N PRO A 181 9.90 3.84 9.12
CA PRO A 181 9.61 2.67 8.30
C PRO A 181 8.25 2.68 7.59
N ASP A 182 7.28 3.41 8.13
CA ASP A 182 5.92 3.56 7.59
C ASP A 182 5.81 4.54 6.43
N LEU A 183 6.93 5.07 5.97
CA LEU A 183 7.08 5.87 4.76
C LEU A 183 8.00 5.17 3.75
N ILE A 184 8.24 3.87 3.95
CA ILE A 184 9.20 3.08 3.21
C ILE A 184 8.57 1.74 2.86
N THR A 185 8.28 1.57 1.58
CA THR A 185 7.67 0.34 1.08
C THR A 185 8.74 -0.74 0.97
N ARG A 186 8.51 -1.91 1.59
CA ARG A 186 9.33 -3.10 1.41
C ARG A 186 8.72 -4.02 0.37
N GLN A 187 9.51 -4.43 -0.62
CA GLN A 187 9.12 -5.42 -1.62
C GLN A 187 10.21 -6.48 -1.77
N MET A 188 9.82 -7.74 -1.99
CA MET A 188 10.77 -8.78 -2.37
C MET A 188 11.10 -8.63 -3.86
N GLU A 189 12.40 -8.55 -4.17
CA GLU A 189 12.89 -8.46 -5.54
C GLU A 189 13.25 -9.84 -6.09
N ASN A 190 13.88 -10.67 -5.26
CA ASN A 190 14.39 -11.98 -5.66
C ASN A 190 14.55 -12.91 -4.46
N SER A 191 14.54 -14.21 -4.70
CA SER A 191 14.83 -15.21 -3.68
C SER A 191 15.49 -16.45 -4.28
N THR A 192 16.17 -17.22 -3.43
CA THR A 192 16.74 -18.52 -3.77
C THR A 192 16.53 -19.45 -2.59
N GLY A 193 15.95 -20.63 -2.83
CA GLY A 193 15.49 -21.51 -1.76
C GLY A 193 14.05 -21.20 -1.34
N TYR A 194 13.63 -21.75 -0.20
CA TYR A 194 12.29 -21.51 0.33
C TYR A 194 12.27 -20.24 1.21
N VAL A 195 11.35 -19.33 0.88
CA VAL A 195 11.12 -18.08 1.61
C VAL A 195 9.62 -17.90 1.73
N ASP A 196 9.16 -17.59 2.93
CA ASP A 196 7.76 -17.21 3.19
C ASP A 196 7.72 -15.76 3.71
N LEU A 197 6.72 -14.99 3.28
CA LEU A 197 6.66 -13.54 3.53
C LEU A 197 5.39 -13.17 4.28
N TRP A 198 5.50 -12.18 5.16
CA TRP A 198 4.37 -11.49 5.77
C TRP A 198 4.65 -9.97 5.80
N PRO A 199 3.70 -9.10 6.20
CA PRO A 199 3.82 -7.66 5.97
C PRO A 199 5.12 -7.00 6.44
N GLN A 200 5.63 -7.41 7.61
CA GLN A 200 6.85 -6.83 8.21
C GLN A 200 7.99 -7.81 8.41
N GLY A 201 7.82 -9.10 8.10
CA GLY A 201 8.89 -10.08 8.28
C GLY A 201 8.93 -11.15 7.20
N CYS A 202 9.73 -12.17 7.44
CA CYS A 202 9.86 -13.31 6.56
C CYS A 202 10.48 -14.52 7.27
N TYR A 203 10.19 -15.71 6.75
CA TYR A 203 10.93 -16.92 7.05
C TYR A 203 11.87 -17.20 5.88
N VAL A 204 13.13 -17.43 6.17
CA VAL A 204 14.17 -17.77 5.19
C VAL A 204 14.75 -19.12 5.57
N ASP A 205 14.53 -20.14 4.74
CA ASP A 205 14.97 -21.49 5.06
C ASP A 205 16.50 -21.64 5.09
N SER A 206 17.02 -22.72 5.65
CA SER A 206 18.46 -22.94 5.82
C SER A 206 19.20 -22.85 4.47
N GLY A 207 20.22 -22.01 4.39
CA GLY A 207 20.98 -21.72 3.17
C GLY A 207 20.20 -20.95 2.08
N ALA A 208 18.94 -20.60 2.32
CA ALA A 208 18.15 -19.77 1.43
C ALA A 208 18.55 -18.29 1.55
N LYS A 209 18.12 -17.52 0.56
CA LYS A 209 18.43 -16.11 0.40
C LYS A 209 17.20 -15.35 -0.09
N VAL A 210 17.02 -14.14 0.42
CA VAL A 210 16.01 -13.20 -0.06
C VAL A 210 16.61 -11.81 -0.24
N GLU A 211 16.21 -11.12 -1.30
CA GLU A 211 16.58 -9.73 -1.58
C GLU A 211 15.32 -8.87 -1.54
N PHE A 212 15.40 -7.77 -0.78
CA PHE A 212 14.35 -6.78 -0.62
C PHE A 212 14.77 -5.45 -1.24
N SER A 213 13.82 -4.75 -1.86
CA SER A 213 13.88 -3.32 -2.09
C SER A 213 13.04 -2.58 -1.05
N PHE A 214 13.61 -1.50 -0.53
CA PHE A 214 12.95 -0.56 0.35
C PHE A 214 12.90 0.78 -0.37
N THR A 215 11.69 1.29 -0.64
CA THR A 215 11.49 2.50 -1.43
C THR A 215 10.84 3.57 -0.58
N VAL A 216 11.56 4.67 -0.35
CA VAL A 216 11.04 5.83 0.38
C VAL A 216 9.94 6.52 -0.43
N TRP A 217 8.88 6.94 0.27
CA TRP A 217 7.81 7.72 -0.35
C TRP A 217 8.35 9.05 -0.91
N PRO A 218 8.13 9.40 -2.19
CA PRO A 218 8.77 10.56 -2.82
C PRO A 218 8.58 11.89 -2.08
N GLY A 219 7.45 12.06 -1.37
CA GLY A 219 7.13 13.25 -0.59
C GLY A 219 8.04 13.50 0.63
N VAL A 220 8.80 12.51 1.10
CA VAL A 220 9.66 12.63 2.31
C VAL A 220 11.14 12.44 2.04
N MET A 221 11.52 12.38 0.77
CA MET A 221 12.90 12.15 0.35
C MET A 221 13.90 13.18 0.86
N VAL A 222 15.06 12.70 1.33
CA VAL A 222 16.22 13.51 1.72
C VAL A 222 17.15 13.79 0.55
N SER A 223 17.80 14.95 0.54
CA SER A 223 18.86 15.29 -0.42
C SER A 223 20.21 14.69 -0.04
N GLN A 224 20.43 14.45 1.25
CA GLN A 224 21.61 13.79 1.79
C GLN A 224 21.24 12.78 2.86
N VAL A 225 21.78 11.56 2.78
CA VAL A 225 21.59 10.51 3.79
C VAL A 225 22.76 10.53 4.77
N ASP A 226 22.47 10.88 6.03
CA ASP A 226 23.45 10.91 7.10
C ASP A 226 23.59 9.54 7.78
N LYS A 227 22.46 8.82 7.91
CA LYS A 227 22.41 7.54 8.62
C LYS A 227 21.28 6.66 8.10
N LEU A 228 21.56 5.39 7.94
CA LEU A 228 20.58 4.33 7.77
C LEU A 228 20.52 3.51 9.05
N VAL A 229 19.33 3.13 9.49
CA VAL A 229 19.13 2.20 10.60
C VAL A 229 18.42 0.98 10.04
N VAL A 230 18.95 -0.19 10.31
CA VAL A 230 18.31 -1.49 10.01
C VAL A 230 17.85 -2.06 11.34
N ASP A 231 16.57 -2.41 11.43
CA ASP A 231 15.99 -3.05 12.62
C ASP A 231 15.48 -4.43 12.23
N MET A 232 15.99 -5.47 12.88
CA MET A 232 15.68 -6.87 12.58
C MET A 232 15.37 -7.63 13.86
N GLN A 233 14.15 -8.12 14.01
CA GLN A 233 13.66 -8.76 15.24
C GLN A 233 13.28 -10.22 15.00
N THR A 234 13.39 -11.03 16.04
CA THR A 234 12.92 -12.42 16.07
C THR A 234 12.38 -12.76 17.46
N SER A 235 11.33 -13.57 17.51
CA SER A 235 10.80 -14.22 18.70
C SER A 235 11.26 -15.67 18.84
N ASP A 236 11.93 -16.21 17.81
CA ASP A 236 12.58 -17.51 17.80
C ASP A 236 13.99 -17.43 18.41
N ASP A 237 14.80 -18.49 18.25
CA ASP A 237 16.16 -18.55 18.80
C ASP A 237 17.08 -17.47 18.16
N PRO A 238 17.57 -16.48 18.92
CA PRO A 238 18.39 -15.41 18.37
C PRO A 238 19.86 -15.82 18.15
N SER A 239 20.26 -17.07 18.40
CA SER A 239 21.67 -17.50 18.26
C SER A 239 22.17 -17.52 16.81
N HIS A 240 21.27 -17.58 15.83
CA HIS A 240 21.60 -17.73 14.40
C HIS A 240 20.96 -16.63 13.54
N PRO A 241 21.43 -15.37 13.64
CA PRO A 241 20.96 -14.33 12.73
C PRO A 241 21.34 -14.66 11.28
N PRO A 242 20.51 -14.26 10.29
CA PRO A 242 20.89 -14.31 8.90
C PRO A 242 22.02 -13.30 8.63
N ALA A 243 22.88 -13.60 7.65
CA ALA A 243 23.83 -12.62 7.15
C ALA A 243 23.09 -11.50 6.41
N VAL A 244 23.47 -10.25 6.68
CA VAL A 244 22.85 -9.06 6.10
C VAL A 244 23.83 -8.38 5.16
N ALA A 245 23.39 -8.07 3.93
CA ALA A 245 24.15 -7.26 2.99
C ALA A 245 23.32 -6.09 2.47
N LEU A 246 23.98 -4.97 2.21
CA LEU A 246 23.38 -3.82 1.51
C LEU A 246 24.01 -3.64 0.14
N TRP A 247 23.20 -3.26 -0.84
CA TRP A 247 23.72 -2.92 -2.16
C TRP A 247 24.34 -1.53 -2.13
N ASN A 248 25.62 -1.46 -2.48
CA ASN A 248 26.35 -0.22 -2.63
C ASN A 248 26.21 0.29 -4.07
N TRP A 249 25.51 1.41 -4.24
CA TRP A 249 25.22 2.00 -5.54
C TRP A 249 26.42 2.67 -6.19
N GLU A 250 27.45 3.03 -5.41
CA GLU A 250 28.68 3.64 -5.93
C GLU A 250 29.62 2.57 -6.50
N SER A 251 29.78 1.45 -5.82
CA SER A 251 30.62 0.33 -6.28
C SER A 251 29.89 -0.63 -7.22
N GLY A 252 28.57 -0.74 -7.10
CA GLY A 252 27.77 -1.76 -7.80
C GLY A 252 27.97 -3.17 -7.23
N GLU A 253 28.27 -3.28 -5.93
CA GLU A 253 28.52 -4.54 -5.23
C GLU A 253 27.66 -4.66 -3.97
N TRP A 254 27.53 -5.89 -3.45
CA TRP A 254 26.91 -6.13 -2.15
C TRP A 254 27.97 -6.04 -1.05
N ASP A 255 27.77 -5.10 -0.13
CA ASP A 255 28.58 -4.99 1.08
C ASP A 255 27.96 -5.85 2.18
N GLU A 256 28.65 -6.92 2.58
CA GLU A 256 28.27 -7.74 3.74
C GLU A 256 28.51 -6.96 5.03
N LEU A 257 27.52 -6.93 5.91
CA LEU A 257 27.54 -6.19 7.15
C LEU A 257 27.51 -7.14 8.34
N ASP A 258 28.29 -6.81 9.38
CA ASP A 258 28.29 -7.54 10.66
C ASP A 258 27.09 -7.07 11.52
N LEU A 259 25.89 -7.45 11.09
CA LEU A 259 24.63 -7.15 11.78
C LEU A 259 24.02 -8.44 12.33
N GLY A 260 23.59 -8.38 13.58
CA GLY A 260 22.76 -9.43 14.19
C GLY A 260 21.32 -8.97 14.36
N TRP A 261 20.58 -9.63 15.25
CA TRP A 261 19.27 -9.14 15.71
C TRP A 261 19.37 -7.78 16.41
N GLY A 262 18.27 -7.07 16.46
CA GLY A 262 18.16 -5.74 17.04
C GLY A 262 18.31 -4.61 16.03
N GLN A 263 18.51 -3.42 16.58
CA GLN A 263 18.63 -2.19 15.82
C GLN A 263 20.09 -1.80 15.61
N HIS A 264 20.48 -1.59 14.35
CA HIS A 264 21.84 -1.27 13.95
C HIS A 264 21.91 0.02 13.14
N SER A 265 22.82 0.92 13.53
CA SER A 265 23.02 2.21 12.86
C SER A 265 24.23 2.17 11.93
N ILE A 266 24.02 2.51 10.66
CA ILE A 266 25.03 2.62 9.60
C ILE A 266 25.23 4.11 9.30
N PRO A 267 26.32 4.73 9.77
CA PRO A 267 26.60 6.14 9.50
C PRO A 267 27.08 6.35 8.06
N ASN A 268 26.91 7.56 7.53
CA ASN A 268 27.33 7.96 6.17
C ASN A 268 26.77 7.02 5.08
N ALA A 269 25.51 6.61 5.23
CA ALA A 269 24.89 5.57 4.40
C ALA A 269 24.46 6.04 3.00
N GLY A 270 24.99 7.17 2.50
CA GLY A 270 24.66 7.70 1.18
C GLY A 270 24.88 6.71 0.05
N ALA A 271 25.94 5.90 0.11
CA ALA A 271 26.24 4.89 -0.90
C ALA A 271 25.19 3.77 -0.99
N TYR A 272 24.37 3.57 0.05
CA TYR A 272 23.36 2.49 0.10
C TYR A 272 21.95 2.95 -0.31
N VAL A 273 21.74 4.25 -0.52
CA VAL A 273 20.45 4.82 -0.90
C VAL A 273 20.55 5.46 -2.29
N LEU A 274 19.98 4.81 -3.29
CA LEU A 274 19.89 5.39 -4.64
C LEU A 274 18.92 6.56 -4.63
N SER A 275 19.19 7.64 -5.36
CA SER A 275 18.17 8.64 -5.71
C SER A 275 17.21 8.03 -6.75
N PRO A 276 15.94 7.70 -6.41
CA PRO A 276 15.01 8.55 -5.64
C PRO A 276 14.56 8.02 -4.26
N GLY A 277 15.37 7.24 -3.56
CA GLY A 277 15.10 6.73 -2.20
C GLY A 277 15.15 5.22 -2.03
N GLN A 278 15.82 4.51 -2.92
CA GLN A 278 15.81 3.05 -2.91
C GLN A 278 17.00 2.47 -2.15
N VAL A 279 16.72 1.57 -1.21
CA VAL A 279 17.72 0.73 -0.52
C VAL A 279 17.48 -0.71 -0.91
N ARG A 280 18.54 -1.45 -1.22
CA ARG A 280 18.46 -2.89 -1.43
C ARG A 280 19.18 -3.61 -0.30
N LEU A 281 18.49 -4.58 0.29
CA LEU A 281 18.98 -5.36 1.41
C LEU A 281 18.80 -6.83 1.10
N ARG A 282 19.81 -7.63 1.42
CA ARG A 282 19.78 -9.07 1.28
C ARG A 282 19.90 -9.73 2.65
N LEU A 283 19.08 -10.74 2.87
CA LEU A 283 19.23 -11.70 3.95
C LEU A 283 19.66 -13.06 3.40
N THR A 284 20.63 -13.70 4.06
CA THR A 284 21.03 -15.08 3.75
C THR A 284 21.05 -15.89 5.05
N ALA A 285 20.19 -16.90 5.13
CA ALA A 285 20.16 -17.80 6.28
C ALA A 285 21.41 -18.70 6.30
N GLN A 286 21.78 -19.16 7.48
CA GLN A 286 22.95 -20.04 7.62
C GLN A 286 22.64 -21.42 7.02
N PRO A 287 23.64 -22.19 6.55
CA PRO A 287 23.40 -23.46 5.86
C PRO A 287 22.59 -24.50 6.65
N ASP A 288 22.71 -24.49 7.97
CA ASP A 288 22.07 -25.46 8.87
C ASP A 288 20.95 -24.85 9.73
N TRP A 289 20.71 -23.54 9.60
CA TRP A 289 19.76 -22.82 10.46
C TRP A 289 18.89 -21.88 9.63
N PRO A 290 17.55 -22.05 9.66
CA PRO A 290 16.66 -21.09 9.06
C PRO A 290 16.63 -19.81 9.90
N ALA A 291 16.20 -18.71 9.30
CA ALA A 291 15.98 -17.45 9.98
C ALA A 291 14.49 -17.09 9.92
N SER A 292 13.88 -16.94 11.09
CA SER A 292 12.55 -16.37 11.25
C SER A 292 12.69 -14.92 11.69
N VAL A 293 12.35 -14.00 10.79
CA VAL A 293 12.48 -12.56 10.99
C VAL A 293 11.07 -12.01 11.17
N ASP A 294 10.68 -11.68 12.40
CA ASP A 294 9.32 -11.20 12.69
C ASP A 294 9.08 -9.81 12.13
N ASP A 295 10.10 -8.95 12.26
CA ASP A 295 10.09 -7.56 11.83
C ASP A 295 11.45 -7.20 11.19
N LEU A 296 11.41 -6.64 9.99
CA LEU A 296 12.54 -6.13 9.23
C LEU A 296 12.15 -4.78 8.64
N THR A 297 12.68 -3.72 9.24
CA THR A 297 12.43 -2.34 8.85
C THR A 297 13.72 -1.57 8.65
N ILE A 298 13.60 -0.46 7.91
CA ILE A 298 14.67 0.53 7.82
C ILE A 298 14.17 1.90 8.22
N THR A 299 15.07 2.73 8.76
CA THR A 299 14.83 4.15 9.03
C THR A 299 15.97 4.95 8.41
N ILE A 300 15.66 6.03 7.71
CA ILE A 300 16.66 6.90 7.09
C ILE A 300 16.67 8.23 7.83
N LYS A 301 17.85 8.72 8.20
CA LYS A 301 18.05 10.08 8.71
C LYS A 301 18.93 10.85 7.75
N GLY A 302 18.55 12.08 7.45
CA GLY A 302 19.25 12.88 6.47
C GLY A 302 18.85 14.35 6.50
N GLN A 303 19.45 15.11 5.60
CA GLN A 303 19.12 16.50 5.35
C GLN A 303 18.24 16.62 4.11
N ARG A 304 17.31 17.57 4.13
CA ARG A 304 16.65 18.06 2.93
C ARG A 304 17.34 19.29 2.37
#